data_AF-A0A1B3LIK6-F1
#
_entry.id   AF-A0A1B3LIK6-F1
#
_cell.length_a   1.000
_cell.length_b   1.000
_cell.length_c   1.000
_cell.angle_alpha   90.00
_cell.angle_beta   90.00
_cell.angle_gamma   90.00
#
_symmetry.space_group_name_H-M   'P 1'
#
loop_
_entity.id
_entity.type
_entity.pdbx_description
1 polymer ?
#
loop_
_entity_poly.entity_id
_entity_poly.type
_entity_poly.pdbx_seq_one_letter_code
_entity_poly.pdbx_strand_id
1 'polypeptide(L)'
;MAGAKYRSALDSSRGGAFIVAPADGENLDRPHIRVRNPSLYFARVAQLLNPEPAVRAGTHPDASVDDTALVDDSAEVAAGAVIGAGAVIGPGVSIGAGSVVGEACSIGAGTRLHARVTLYPHSVIGERCILHSGAVIGADGFGFAREADASWVKIPQIGRVRIGNDVEVGANTTIDRGALDDTVIGDGVKLDNLIQIAHNVHIGDHTAMAACSGVAGSTHIGKRCMIGGSSNIMGHIDIVDDVVVSAVSFASKSIGKPGVYTGSLPSMEHAEWSRNFVRIRQLDAMADRLRALERQIESLQSSKED
;
A
#
# COMPACT_ATOMS: atom_id res chain seq x y z
N MET A 1 -15.27 -6.86 21.00
CA MET A 1 -13.87 -6.66 21.42
C MET A 1 -13.86 -5.65 22.54
N ALA A 2 -13.22 -5.94 23.68
CA ALA A 2 -13.01 -4.92 24.70
C ALA A 2 -11.51 -4.77 24.97
N GLY A 3 -11.01 -3.57 24.67
CA GLY A 3 -9.83 -3.02 25.33
C GLY A 3 -10.29 -2.03 26.40
N ALA A 4 -9.35 -1.46 27.15
CA ALA A 4 -9.65 -0.54 28.26
C ALA A 4 -10.69 0.56 27.92
N LYS A 5 -10.67 1.08 26.68
CA LYS A 5 -11.62 2.09 26.18
C LYS A 5 -13.09 1.63 26.15
N TYR A 6 -13.34 0.33 26.03
CA TYR A 6 -14.68 -0.24 25.85
C TYR A 6 -15.20 -0.98 27.08
N ARG A 7 -14.51 -0.87 28.22
CA ARG A 7 -14.88 -1.58 29.45
C ARG A 7 -16.29 -1.21 29.91
N SER A 8 -16.65 0.07 29.89
CA SER A 8 -18.01 0.52 30.24
C SER A 8 -19.09 0.05 29.26
N ALA A 9 -18.71 -0.30 28.03
CA ALA A 9 -19.63 -0.84 27.03
C ALA A 9 -19.84 -2.36 27.17
N LEU A 10 -19.03 -3.07 27.98
CA LEU A 10 -19.21 -4.51 28.23
C LEU A 10 -20.52 -4.79 28.96
N ASP A 11 -20.87 -3.96 29.95
CA ASP A 11 -22.03 -4.16 30.81
C ASP A 11 -23.35 -4.03 30.04
N SER A 12 -23.42 -3.08 29.10
CA SER A 12 -24.59 -2.85 28.25
C SER A 12 -24.61 -3.69 26.97
N SER A 13 -23.55 -4.46 26.68
CA SER A 13 -23.46 -5.25 25.46
C SER A 13 -24.38 -6.47 25.48
N ARG A 14 -25.06 -6.77 24.37
CA ARG A 14 -25.83 -8.01 24.18
C ARG A 14 -25.02 -9.16 23.57
N GLY A 15 -23.68 -9.04 23.53
CA GLY A 15 -22.80 -10.09 23.00
C GLY A 15 -22.90 -11.40 23.79
N GLY A 16 -22.91 -12.53 23.08
CA GLY A 16 -22.97 -13.87 23.70
C GLY A 16 -21.65 -14.31 24.35
N ALA A 17 -20.51 -13.83 23.83
CA ALA A 17 -19.19 -14.02 24.43
C ALA A 17 -18.24 -12.86 24.09
N PHE A 18 -17.17 -12.69 24.88
CA PHE A 18 -16.25 -11.57 24.77
C PHE A 18 -14.80 -12.01 24.60
N ILE A 19 -14.06 -11.33 23.72
CA ILE A 19 -12.61 -11.44 23.63
C ILE A 19 -12.03 -10.24 24.38
N VAL A 20 -11.26 -10.51 25.43
CA VAL A 20 -10.81 -9.51 26.41
C VAL A 20 -9.33 -9.69 26.76
N ALA A 21 -8.70 -8.60 27.19
CA ALA A 21 -7.38 -8.66 27.79
C ALA A 21 -7.44 -9.38 29.15
N PRO A 22 -6.33 -9.96 29.66
CA PRO A 22 -6.37 -10.70 30.92
C PRO A 22 -6.94 -9.89 32.09
N ALA A 23 -6.59 -8.61 32.24
CA ALA A 23 -7.07 -7.73 33.31
C ALA A 23 -8.56 -7.36 33.21
N ASP A 24 -9.13 -7.43 32.01
CA ASP A 24 -10.56 -7.14 31.79
C ASP A 24 -11.45 -8.37 32.06
N GLY A 25 -10.88 -9.58 32.03
CA GLY A 25 -11.60 -10.83 32.27
C GLY A 25 -11.69 -11.27 33.73
N GLU A 26 -10.86 -10.74 34.64
CA GLU A 26 -10.77 -11.25 36.02
C GLU A 26 -12.08 -11.17 36.81
N ASN A 27 -12.89 -10.14 36.56
CA ASN A 27 -14.16 -9.91 37.24
C ASN A 27 -15.35 -9.93 36.28
N LEU A 28 -15.21 -10.57 35.11
CA LEU A 28 -16.25 -10.60 34.10
C LEU A 28 -17.06 -11.89 34.24
N ASP A 29 -18.27 -11.78 34.80
CA ASP A 29 -19.23 -12.89 34.99
C ASP A 29 -19.96 -13.30 33.69
N ARG A 30 -19.38 -13.01 32.53
CA ARG A 30 -19.93 -13.31 31.20
C ARG A 30 -18.97 -14.20 30.43
N PRO A 31 -19.46 -15.07 29.51
CA PRO A 31 -18.59 -15.94 28.72
C PRO A 31 -17.50 -15.14 28.01
N HIS A 32 -16.24 -15.47 28.25
CA HIS A 32 -15.15 -14.70 27.68
C HIS A 32 -13.88 -15.52 27.44
N ILE A 33 -13.06 -15.04 26.52
CA ILE A 33 -11.76 -15.58 26.14
C ILE A 33 -10.71 -14.53 26.50
N ARG A 34 -9.80 -14.88 27.40
CA ARG A 34 -8.70 -14.01 27.85
C ARG A 34 -7.47 -14.24 26.97
N VAL A 35 -7.03 -13.19 26.29
CA VAL A 35 -5.88 -13.24 25.38
C VAL A 35 -5.04 -11.98 25.46
N ARG A 36 -3.73 -12.10 25.22
CA ARG A 36 -2.81 -10.96 25.29
C ARG A 36 -3.11 -9.88 24.26
N ASN A 37 -3.56 -10.26 23.06
CA ASN A 37 -3.93 -9.34 21.98
C ASN A 37 -5.37 -9.63 21.51
N PRO A 38 -6.39 -8.99 22.14
CA PRO A 38 -7.78 -9.19 21.76
C PRO A 38 -8.09 -8.86 20.30
N SER A 39 -7.45 -7.83 19.74
CA SER A 39 -7.67 -7.43 18.34
C SER A 39 -7.17 -8.48 17.36
N LEU A 40 -5.96 -9.02 17.58
CA LEU A 40 -5.42 -10.11 16.76
C LEU A 40 -6.27 -11.38 16.86
N TYR A 41 -6.70 -11.74 18.06
CA TYR A 41 -7.55 -12.91 18.24
C TYR A 41 -8.92 -12.72 17.57
N PHE A 42 -9.49 -11.52 17.69
CA PHE A 42 -10.70 -11.16 16.97
C PHE A 42 -10.53 -11.30 15.46
N ALA A 43 -9.43 -10.81 14.88
CA ALA A 43 -9.17 -10.97 13.44
C ALA A 43 -9.18 -12.45 13.01
N ARG A 44 -8.53 -13.34 13.78
CA ARG A 44 -8.52 -14.79 13.51
C ARG A 44 -9.91 -15.42 13.63
N VAL A 45 -10.69 -15.04 14.66
CA VAL A 45 -12.07 -15.51 14.81
C VAL A 45 -12.96 -14.98 13.69
N ALA A 46 -12.77 -13.73 13.27
CA ALA A 46 -13.52 -13.14 12.18
C ALA A 46 -13.26 -13.90 10.86
N GLN A 47 -12.00 -14.26 10.58
CA GLN A 47 -11.64 -15.11 9.44
C GLN A 47 -12.27 -16.51 9.53
N LEU A 48 -12.27 -17.12 10.73
CA LEU A 48 -12.89 -18.43 10.94
C LEU A 48 -14.41 -18.41 10.71
N LEU A 49 -15.08 -17.36 11.18
CA LEU A 49 -16.54 -17.23 11.10
C LEU A 49 -17.04 -16.66 9.77
N ASN A 50 -16.15 -16.03 8.99
CA ASN A 50 -16.44 -15.47 7.68
C ASN A 50 -15.40 -15.99 6.69
N PRO A 51 -15.39 -17.31 6.41
CA PRO A 51 -14.44 -17.86 5.45
C PRO A 51 -14.72 -17.27 4.07
N GLU A 52 -13.65 -17.07 3.30
CA GLU A 52 -13.76 -16.71 1.89
C GLU A 52 -14.64 -17.73 1.15
N PRO A 53 -15.51 -17.29 0.21
CA PRO A 53 -16.28 -18.20 -0.63
C PRO A 53 -15.40 -19.29 -1.23
N ALA A 54 -15.84 -20.55 -1.16
CA ALA A 54 -15.10 -21.64 -1.78
C ALA A 54 -15.03 -21.45 -3.30
N VAL A 55 -13.86 -21.74 -3.88
CA VAL A 55 -13.62 -21.73 -5.32
C VAL A 55 -14.47 -22.81 -5.97
N ARG A 56 -15.20 -22.45 -7.03
CA ARG A 56 -16.01 -23.39 -7.81
C ARG A 56 -15.26 -23.73 -9.09
N ALA A 57 -14.51 -24.83 -9.02
CA ALA A 57 -13.72 -25.33 -10.14
C ALA A 57 -14.52 -25.37 -11.45
N GLY A 58 -13.91 -24.88 -12.52
CA GLY A 58 -14.48 -24.86 -13.86
C GLY A 58 -14.36 -23.50 -14.56
N THR A 59 -14.41 -23.56 -15.89
CA THR A 59 -14.44 -22.38 -16.75
C THR A 59 -15.87 -22.12 -17.19
N HIS A 60 -16.35 -20.91 -16.95
CA HIS A 60 -17.67 -20.50 -17.40
C HIS A 60 -17.74 -20.47 -18.94
N PRO A 61 -18.84 -20.89 -19.59
CA PRO A 61 -18.95 -20.91 -21.06
C PRO A 61 -18.71 -19.55 -21.75
N ASP A 62 -19.05 -18.45 -21.07
CA ASP A 62 -18.82 -17.08 -21.57
C ASP A 62 -17.40 -16.55 -21.29
N ALA A 63 -16.50 -17.35 -20.74
CA ALA A 63 -15.09 -16.98 -20.60
C ALA A 63 -14.33 -17.29 -21.91
N SER A 64 -13.35 -16.45 -22.24
CA SER A 64 -12.48 -16.64 -23.39
C SER A 64 -11.10 -17.05 -22.90
N VAL A 65 -10.70 -18.28 -23.20
CA VAL A 65 -9.41 -18.84 -22.79
C VAL A 65 -8.65 -19.23 -24.04
N ASP A 66 -7.43 -18.70 -24.20
CA ASP A 66 -6.57 -19.08 -25.31
C ASP A 66 -6.16 -20.56 -25.21
N ASP A 67 -6.08 -21.26 -26.34
CA ASP A 67 -5.77 -22.70 -26.41
C ASP A 67 -4.40 -23.05 -25.82
N THR A 68 -3.48 -22.09 -25.75
CA THR A 68 -2.13 -22.28 -25.18
C THR A 68 -2.05 -21.96 -23.69
N ALA A 69 -3.12 -21.43 -23.09
CA ALA A 69 -3.16 -21.16 -21.66
C ALA A 69 -3.25 -22.48 -20.87
N LEU A 70 -2.54 -22.53 -19.74
CA LEU A 70 -2.55 -23.66 -18.81
C LEU A 70 -3.38 -23.28 -17.59
N VAL A 71 -4.61 -23.79 -17.53
CA VAL A 71 -5.53 -23.56 -16.41
C VAL A 71 -5.66 -24.85 -15.61
N ASP A 72 -5.31 -24.80 -14.33
CA ASP A 72 -5.48 -25.95 -13.44
C ASP A 72 -6.97 -26.34 -13.30
N ASP A 73 -7.27 -27.64 -13.25
CA ASP A 73 -8.64 -28.16 -13.18
C ASP A 73 -9.40 -27.70 -11.93
N SER A 74 -8.71 -27.29 -10.87
CA SER A 74 -9.31 -26.78 -9.64
C SER A 74 -9.58 -25.27 -9.66
N ALA A 75 -9.13 -24.56 -10.69
CA ALA A 75 -9.33 -23.12 -10.82
C ALA A 75 -10.77 -22.78 -11.25
N GLU A 76 -11.24 -21.61 -10.83
CA GLU A 76 -12.52 -21.03 -11.24
C GLU A 76 -12.26 -19.87 -12.21
N VAL A 77 -12.89 -19.91 -13.38
CA VAL A 77 -12.84 -18.82 -14.36
C VAL A 77 -14.26 -18.34 -14.64
N ALA A 78 -14.61 -17.16 -14.14
CA ALA A 78 -15.98 -16.63 -14.20
C ALA A 78 -16.33 -16.03 -15.58
N ALA A 79 -17.62 -15.77 -15.79
CA ALA A 79 -18.16 -15.24 -17.03
C ALA A 79 -17.45 -13.96 -17.52
N GLY A 80 -17.17 -13.90 -18.82
CA GLY A 80 -16.53 -12.75 -19.47
C GLY A 80 -15.06 -12.54 -19.10
N ALA A 81 -14.45 -13.41 -18.30
CA ALA A 81 -13.00 -13.37 -18.09
C ALA A 81 -12.25 -13.73 -19.38
N VAL A 82 -11.09 -13.10 -19.59
CA VAL A 82 -10.22 -13.35 -20.74
C VAL A 82 -8.87 -13.80 -20.23
N ILE A 83 -8.40 -14.96 -20.71
CA ILE A 83 -7.09 -15.53 -20.40
C ILE A 83 -6.29 -15.61 -21.70
N GLY A 84 -5.20 -14.84 -21.76
CA GLY A 84 -4.33 -14.73 -22.93
C GLY A 84 -3.39 -15.93 -23.13
N ALA A 85 -2.75 -15.96 -24.29
CA ALA A 85 -1.86 -17.02 -24.71
C ALA A 85 -0.73 -17.30 -23.71
N GLY A 86 -0.42 -18.58 -23.48
CA GLY A 86 0.66 -19.03 -22.61
C GLY A 86 0.51 -18.64 -21.13
N ALA A 87 -0.64 -18.08 -20.71
CA ALA A 87 -0.88 -17.76 -19.31
C ALA A 87 -0.96 -19.05 -18.47
N VAL A 88 -0.48 -19.00 -17.23
CA VAL A 88 -0.47 -20.14 -16.30
C VAL A 88 -1.29 -19.79 -15.05
N ILE A 89 -2.36 -20.52 -14.83
CA ILE A 89 -3.30 -20.32 -13.72
C ILE A 89 -3.20 -21.50 -12.77
N GLY A 90 -2.67 -21.25 -11.57
CA GLY A 90 -2.39 -22.29 -10.58
C GLY A 90 -3.62 -22.89 -9.89
N PRO A 91 -3.40 -23.91 -9.04
CA PRO A 91 -4.46 -24.61 -8.33
C PRO A 91 -5.29 -23.71 -7.42
N GLY A 92 -6.61 -23.89 -7.43
CA GLY A 92 -7.55 -23.15 -6.59
C GLY A 92 -7.53 -21.63 -6.82
N VAL A 93 -7.03 -21.16 -7.96
CA VAL A 93 -7.13 -19.75 -8.34
C VAL A 93 -8.58 -19.41 -8.71
N SER A 94 -9.04 -18.22 -8.34
CA SER A 94 -10.36 -17.71 -8.72
C SER A 94 -10.21 -16.44 -9.54
N ILE A 95 -10.64 -16.49 -10.80
CA ILE A 95 -10.63 -15.37 -11.74
C ILE A 95 -12.05 -14.81 -11.84
N GLY A 96 -12.27 -13.64 -11.22
CA GLY A 96 -13.56 -12.98 -11.19
C GLY A 96 -14.04 -12.47 -12.55
N ALA A 97 -15.35 -12.26 -12.67
CA ALA A 97 -16.01 -11.93 -13.93
C ALA A 97 -15.42 -10.69 -14.61
N GLY A 98 -15.24 -10.76 -15.94
CA GLY A 98 -14.70 -9.66 -16.74
C GLY A 98 -13.24 -9.29 -16.46
N SER A 99 -12.49 -10.12 -15.71
CA SER A 99 -11.05 -9.91 -15.52
C SER A 99 -10.27 -10.28 -16.77
N VAL A 100 -9.15 -9.60 -17.01
CA VAL A 100 -8.26 -9.85 -18.14
C VAL A 100 -6.90 -10.28 -17.61
N VAL A 101 -6.48 -11.48 -17.98
CA VAL A 101 -5.15 -12.02 -17.71
C VAL A 101 -4.38 -12.03 -19.02
N GLY A 102 -3.38 -11.15 -19.14
CA GLY A 102 -2.60 -10.99 -20.37
C GLY A 102 -1.72 -12.19 -20.72
N GLU A 103 -1.13 -12.14 -21.91
CA GLU A 103 -0.21 -13.17 -22.42
C GLU A 103 0.91 -13.49 -21.42
N ALA A 104 1.21 -14.78 -21.26
CA ALA A 104 2.31 -15.29 -20.45
C ALA A 104 2.35 -14.74 -19.01
N CYS A 105 1.19 -14.36 -18.46
CA CYS A 105 1.04 -14.13 -17.03
C CYS A 105 1.13 -15.45 -16.26
N SER A 106 1.62 -15.39 -15.02
CA SER A 106 1.58 -16.54 -14.11
C SER A 106 0.91 -16.15 -12.81
N ILE A 107 -0.07 -16.93 -12.36
CA ILE A 107 -0.80 -16.71 -11.11
C ILE A 107 -0.66 -17.93 -10.21
N GLY A 108 -0.09 -17.73 -9.03
CA GLY A 108 0.16 -18.79 -8.04
C GLY A 108 -1.11 -19.30 -7.35
N ALA A 109 -0.99 -20.47 -6.73
CA ALA A 109 -2.09 -21.21 -6.12
C ALA A 109 -2.90 -20.39 -5.09
N GLY A 110 -4.21 -20.59 -5.07
CA GLY A 110 -5.13 -19.97 -4.11
C GLY A 110 -5.29 -18.46 -4.26
N THR A 111 -4.71 -17.83 -5.29
CA THR A 111 -4.87 -16.40 -5.55
C THR A 111 -6.27 -16.10 -6.08
N ARG A 112 -6.83 -14.96 -5.66
CA ARG A 112 -8.15 -14.47 -6.04
C ARG A 112 -8.05 -13.13 -6.75
N LEU A 113 -8.55 -13.09 -7.97
CA LEU A 113 -8.87 -11.84 -8.65
C LEU A 113 -10.37 -11.59 -8.49
N HIS A 114 -10.76 -10.46 -7.91
CA HIS A 114 -12.14 -10.01 -7.97
C HIS A 114 -12.51 -9.62 -9.41
N ALA A 115 -13.78 -9.29 -9.63
CA ALA A 115 -14.27 -8.91 -10.96
C ALA A 115 -13.49 -7.72 -11.54
N ARG A 116 -13.23 -7.73 -12.84
CA ARG A 116 -12.61 -6.63 -13.59
C ARG A 116 -11.23 -6.24 -13.07
N VAL A 117 -10.39 -7.22 -12.75
CA VAL A 117 -8.95 -7.01 -12.55
C VAL A 117 -8.24 -7.16 -13.89
N THR A 118 -7.25 -6.32 -14.17
CA THR A 118 -6.47 -6.38 -15.40
C THR A 118 -5.00 -6.66 -15.08
N LEU A 119 -4.48 -7.77 -15.60
CA LEU A 119 -3.06 -8.10 -15.60
C LEU A 119 -2.52 -7.96 -17.03
N TYR A 120 -1.51 -7.12 -17.19
CA TYR A 120 -0.81 -6.93 -18.46
C TYR A 120 0.19 -8.08 -18.71
N PRO A 121 0.61 -8.29 -19.98
CA PRO A 121 1.48 -9.40 -20.35
C PRO A 121 2.72 -9.57 -19.49
N HIS A 122 3.06 -10.83 -19.22
CA HIS A 122 4.22 -11.25 -18.42
C HIS A 122 4.19 -10.87 -16.93
N SER A 123 3.04 -10.43 -16.39
CA SER A 123 2.91 -10.19 -14.94
C SER A 123 2.98 -11.50 -14.15
N VAL A 124 3.74 -11.50 -13.05
CA VAL A 124 3.92 -12.68 -12.18
C VAL A 124 3.30 -12.39 -10.82
N ILE A 125 2.28 -13.17 -10.46
CA ILE A 125 1.57 -13.06 -9.19
C ILE A 125 1.80 -14.34 -8.39
N GLY A 126 2.22 -14.20 -7.13
CA GLY A 126 2.42 -15.32 -6.22
C GLY A 126 1.13 -16.00 -5.75
N GLU A 127 1.25 -16.74 -4.66
CA GLU A 127 0.19 -17.56 -4.08
C GLU A 127 -0.63 -16.79 -3.03
N ARG A 128 -1.91 -17.16 -2.87
CA ARG A 128 -2.82 -16.63 -1.84
C ARG A 128 -2.95 -15.11 -1.86
N CYS A 129 -2.77 -14.49 -3.03
CA CYS A 129 -2.96 -13.06 -3.21
C CYS A 129 -4.45 -12.72 -3.37
N ILE A 130 -4.84 -11.50 -3.04
CA ILE A 130 -6.18 -10.97 -3.28
C ILE A 130 -6.05 -9.65 -4.03
N LEU A 131 -6.57 -9.58 -5.25
CA LEU A 131 -6.60 -8.36 -6.05
C LEU A 131 -8.04 -7.92 -6.22
N HIS A 132 -8.37 -6.74 -5.71
CA HIS A 132 -9.72 -6.19 -5.74
C HIS A 132 -10.07 -5.54 -7.08
N SER A 133 -11.38 -5.38 -7.31
CA SER A 133 -11.92 -4.90 -8.59
C SER A 133 -11.31 -3.59 -9.07
N GLY A 134 -11.03 -3.55 -10.37
CA GLY A 134 -10.46 -2.38 -11.03
C GLY A 134 -8.95 -2.21 -10.82
N ALA A 135 -8.29 -3.09 -10.05
CA ALA A 135 -6.84 -3.09 -9.97
C ALA A 135 -6.21 -3.38 -11.35
N VAL A 136 -5.15 -2.65 -11.68
CA VAL A 136 -4.42 -2.79 -12.95
C VAL A 136 -2.94 -3.03 -12.66
N ILE A 137 -2.43 -4.17 -13.12
CA ILE A 137 -1.07 -4.62 -12.87
C ILE A 137 -0.31 -4.73 -14.18
N GLY A 138 0.84 -4.07 -14.27
CA GLY A 138 1.77 -4.15 -15.40
C GLY A 138 1.48 -3.18 -16.55
N ALA A 139 0.70 -2.13 -16.33
CA ALA A 139 0.58 -1.03 -17.29
C ALA A 139 1.94 -0.34 -17.52
N ASP A 140 2.09 0.36 -18.64
CA ASP A 140 3.30 1.16 -18.89
C ASP A 140 3.42 2.29 -17.87
N GLY A 141 4.58 2.39 -17.21
CA GLY A 141 4.92 3.55 -16.41
C GLY A 141 5.17 4.83 -17.22
N PHE A 142 5.37 5.93 -16.51
CA PHE A 142 5.58 7.27 -17.07
C PHE A 142 6.99 7.48 -17.66
N GLY A 143 7.36 6.70 -18.68
CA GLY A 143 8.65 6.80 -19.36
C GLY A 143 8.60 7.63 -20.65
N PHE A 144 9.12 8.86 -20.60
CA PHE A 144 9.21 9.76 -21.77
C PHE A 144 10.55 10.52 -21.81
N ALA A 145 11.09 10.70 -23.01
CA ALA A 145 12.24 11.57 -23.28
C ALA A 145 11.78 12.84 -24.02
N ARG A 146 12.55 13.93 -23.92
CA ARG A 146 12.26 15.18 -24.65
C ARG A 146 13.08 15.27 -25.93
N GLU A 147 12.39 15.60 -27.02
CA GLU A 147 13.01 15.98 -28.29
C GLU A 147 13.52 17.42 -28.27
N ALA A 148 14.34 17.77 -29.27
CA ALA A 148 14.85 19.13 -29.44
C ALA A 148 13.72 20.17 -29.64
N ASP A 149 12.58 19.75 -30.21
CA ASP A 149 11.39 20.58 -30.42
C ASP A 149 10.43 20.63 -29.22
N ALA A 150 10.88 20.14 -28.05
CA ALA A 150 10.13 20.06 -26.79
C ALA A 150 8.97 19.05 -26.75
N SER A 151 8.75 18.23 -27.79
CA SER A 151 7.79 17.12 -27.77
C SER A 151 8.27 15.93 -26.93
N TRP A 152 7.34 15.07 -26.51
CA TRP A 152 7.61 13.88 -25.71
C TRP A 152 7.65 12.62 -26.58
N VAL A 153 8.70 11.83 -26.43
CA VAL A 153 8.85 10.53 -27.10
C VAL A 153 8.72 9.42 -26.07
N LYS A 154 7.81 8.47 -26.32
CA LYS A 154 7.54 7.33 -25.44
C LYS A 154 8.76 6.42 -25.36
N ILE A 155 9.17 6.08 -24.14
CA ILE A 155 10.15 5.03 -23.86
C ILE A 155 9.36 3.73 -23.61
N PRO A 156 9.50 2.69 -24.45
CA PRO A 156 8.86 1.41 -24.22
C PRO A 156 9.22 0.84 -22.85
N GLN A 157 8.23 0.38 -22.09
CA GLN A 157 8.42 -0.25 -20.79
C GLN A 157 8.39 -1.77 -20.99
N ILE A 158 9.55 -2.40 -20.93
CA ILE A 158 9.73 -3.82 -21.32
C ILE A 158 9.98 -4.74 -20.12
N GLY A 159 10.17 -4.20 -18.92
CA GLY A 159 10.22 -4.96 -17.67
C GLY A 159 8.85 -5.55 -17.32
N ARG A 160 8.69 -6.12 -16.13
CA ARG A 160 7.41 -6.74 -15.69
C ARG A 160 6.98 -6.22 -14.33
N VAL A 161 5.92 -6.80 -13.80
CA VAL A 161 5.57 -6.73 -12.37
C VAL A 161 5.73 -8.11 -11.77
N ARG A 162 6.38 -8.18 -10.61
CA ARG A 162 6.49 -9.39 -9.79
C ARG A 162 5.88 -9.13 -8.42
N ILE A 163 4.80 -9.84 -8.12
CA ILE A 163 4.13 -9.81 -6.82
C ILE A 163 4.40 -11.12 -6.10
N GLY A 164 4.85 -11.03 -4.86
CA GLY A 164 5.07 -12.17 -3.97
C GLY A 164 3.79 -12.86 -3.52
N ASN A 165 3.88 -13.63 -2.44
CA ASN A 165 2.79 -14.39 -1.84
C ASN A 165 2.04 -13.57 -0.80
N ASP A 166 0.78 -13.94 -0.52
CA ASP A 166 -0.04 -13.37 0.56
C ASP A 166 -0.23 -11.84 0.43
N VAL A 167 -0.12 -11.30 -0.79
CA VAL A 167 -0.26 -9.87 -1.10
C VAL A 167 -1.73 -9.50 -1.29
N GLU A 168 -2.15 -8.37 -0.73
CA GLU A 168 -3.47 -7.80 -1.00
C GLU A 168 -3.32 -6.48 -1.75
N VAL A 169 -4.08 -6.32 -2.84
CA VAL A 169 -4.13 -5.10 -3.66
C VAL A 169 -5.56 -4.58 -3.70
N GLY A 170 -5.76 -3.37 -3.20
CA GLY A 170 -7.03 -2.69 -3.12
C GLY A 170 -7.64 -2.34 -4.47
N ALA A 171 -8.90 -1.92 -4.43
CA ALA A 171 -9.68 -1.55 -5.60
C ALA A 171 -9.08 -0.33 -6.29
N ASN A 172 -9.06 -0.37 -7.62
CA ASN A 172 -8.51 0.69 -8.48
C ASN A 172 -7.05 1.07 -8.17
N THR A 173 -6.28 0.18 -7.53
CA THR A 173 -4.84 0.36 -7.35
C THR A 173 -4.10 -0.03 -8.61
N THR A 174 -3.12 0.77 -8.99
CA THR A 174 -2.32 0.63 -10.21
C THR A 174 -0.86 0.35 -9.86
N ILE A 175 -0.29 -0.68 -10.50
CA ILE A 175 1.11 -1.06 -10.35
C ILE A 175 1.73 -1.12 -11.73
N ASP A 176 2.58 -0.16 -12.05
CA ASP A 176 3.21 -0.08 -13.37
C ASP A 176 4.32 -1.12 -13.49
N ARG A 177 4.51 -1.66 -14.70
CA ARG A 177 5.68 -2.48 -15.02
C ARG A 177 6.95 -1.63 -14.99
N GLY A 178 8.08 -2.26 -14.71
CA GLY A 178 9.35 -1.55 -14.78
C GLY A 178 9.79 -1.26 -16.21
N ALA A 179 10.69 -0.28 -16.36
CA ALA A 179 11.17 0.15 -17.67
C ALA A 179 12.03 -0.92 -18.34
N LEU A 180 13.01 -1.46 -17.61
CA LEU A 180 13.90 -2.55 -18.05
C LEU A 180 13.84 -3.71 -17.05
N ASP A 181 14.16 -3.42 -15.79
CA ASP A 181 13.95 -4.35 -14.67
C ASP A 181 12.48 -4.40 -14.26
N ASP A 182 12.14 -5.30 -13.33
CA ASP A 182 10.78 -5.49 -12.86
C ASP A 182 10.41 -4.51 -11.73
N THR A 183 9.14 -4.11 -11.64
CA THR A 183 8.55 -3.58 -10.40
C THR A 183 8.30 -4.76 -9.46
N VAL A 184 8.66 -4.65 -8.18
CA VAL A 184 8.64 -5.78 -7.23
C VAL A 184 7.84 -5.46 -5.98
N ILE A 185 6.87 -6.32 -5.67
CA ILE A 185 6.07 -6.29 -4.45
C ILE A 185 6.38 -7.54 -3.63
N GLY A 186 6.96 -7.37 -2.44
CA GLY A 186 7.38 -8.44 -1.55
C GLY A 186 6.23 -9.22 -0.90
N ASP A 187 6.58 -10.25 -0.16
CA ASP A 187 5.60 -11.16 0.45
C ASP A 187 4.79 -10.46 1.55
N GLY A 188 3.49 -10.74 1.60
CA GLY A 188 2.60 -10.24 2.65
C GLY A 188 2.36 -8.73 2.64
N VAL A 189 2.74 -8.03 1.57
CA VAL A 189 2.47 -6.59 1.39
C VAL A 189 0.97 -6.33 1.31
N LYS A 190 0.50 -5.24 1.92
CA LYS A 190 -0.91 -4.84 1.92
C LYS A 190 -1.05 -3.44 1.33
N LEU A 191 -1.64 -3.36 0.14
CA LEU A 191 -1.92 -2.11 -0.56
C LEU A 191 -3.43 -1.85 -0.51
N ASP A 192 -3.83 -0.75 0.10
CA ASP A 192 -5.22 -0.30 0.12
C ASP A 192 -5.63 0.27 -1.27
N ASN A 193 -6.82 0.84 -1.34
CA ASN A 193 -7.45 1.32 -2.58
C ASN A 193 -6.79 2.58 -3.14
N LEU A 194 -6.92 2.77 -4.47
CA LEU A 194 -6.48 3.98 -5.18
C LEU A 194 -5.00 4.33 -4.96
N ILE A 195 -4.15 3.33 -4.78
CA ILE A 195 -2.70 3.52 -4.68
C ILE A 195 -2.10 3.54 -6.10
N GLN A 196 -1.07 4.37 -6.30
CA GLN A 196 -0.22 4.33 -7.49
C GLN A 196 1.18 3.85 -7.10
N ILE A 197 1.62 2.74 -7.70
CA ILE A 197 2.99 2.25 -7.66
C ILE A 197 3.62 2.42 -9.05
N ALA A 198 4.56 3.35 -9.20
CA ALA A 198 5.21 3.61 -10.48
C ALA A 198 6.24 2.53 -10.86
N HIS A 199 6.78 2.67 -12.07
CA HIS A 199 7.77 1.74 -12.64
C HIS A 199 9.02 1.57 -11.76
N ASN A 200 9.54 0.35 -11.70
CA ASN A 200 10.77 -0.02 -10.97
C ASN A 200 10.71 0.27 -9.47
N VAL A 201 9.52 0.38 -8.88
CA VAL A 201 9.39 0.46 -7.42
C VAL A 201 9.60 -0.93 -6.83
N HIS A 202 10.28 -0.97 -5.68
CA HIS A 202 10.46 -2.18 -4.87
C HIS A 202 9.86 -1.95 -3.49
N ILE A 203 8.92 -2.80 -3.09
CA ILE A 203 8.30 -2.77 -1.76
C ILE A 203 8.68 -4.05 -1.02
N GLY A 204 9.34 -3.91 0.12
CA GLY A 204 9.77 -5.03 0.95
C GLY A 204 8.63 -5.71 1.71
N ASP A 205 8.88 -6.94 2.13
CA ASP A 205 7.91 -7.82 2.77
C ASP A 205 7.17 -7.18 3.95
N HIS A 206 5.89 -7.49 4.06
CA HIS A 206 4.99 -7.06 5.14
C HIS A 206 4.84 -5.55 5.33
N THR A 207 5.21 -4.76 4.32
CA THR A 207 4.89 -3.33 4.28
C THR A 207 3.39 -3.13 4.01
N ALA A 208 2.78 -2.19 4.73
CA ALA A 208 1.39 -1.81 4.57
C ALA A 208 1.28 -0.36 4.10
N MET A 209 0.41 -0.12 3.11
CA MET A 209 0.16 1.20 2.54
C MET A 209 -1.33 1.48 2.53
N ALA A 210 -1.73 2.61 3.12
CA ALA A 210 -3.12 3.04 3.18
C ALA A 210 -3.52 3.84 1.91
N ALA A 211 -4.83 3.98 1.72
CA ALA A 211 -5.42 4.45 0.47
C ALA A 211 -4.87 5.78 -0.04
N CYS A 212 -4.95 5.96 -1.36
CA CYS A 212 -4.55 7.19 -2.05
C CYS A 212 -3.06 7.56 -1.91
N SER A 213 -2.22 6.63 -1.47
CA SER A 213 -0.77 6.83 -1.41
C SER A 213 -0.14 6.66 -2.79
N GLY A 214 0.94 7.38 -3.05
CA GLY A 214 1.67 7.34 -4.33
C GLY A 214 3.16 7.10 -4.12
N VAL A 215 3.76 6.24 -4.94
CA VAL A 215 5.21 6.01 -4.97
C VAL A 215 5.73 6.26 -6.38
N ALA A 216 6.59 7.26 -6.52
CA ALA A 216 7.24 7.55 -7.80
C ALA A 216 8.36 6.55 -8.12
N GLY A 217 8.74 6.50 -9.39
CA GLY A 217 9.51 5.39 -9.97
C GLY A 217 10.90 5.21 -9.36
N SER A 218 11.42 3.98 -9.45
CA SER A 218 12.76 3.59 -8.99
C SER A 218 13.03 3.80 -7.49
N THR A 219 11.98 3.77 -6.66
CA THR A 219 12.08 3.90 -5.21
C THR A 219 12.07 2.54 -4.52
N HIS A 220 12.91 2.39 -3.50
CA HIS A 220 12.94 1.19 -2.63
C HIS A 220 12.33 1.51 -1.27
N ILE A 221 11.30 0.76 -0.90
CA ILE A 221 10.71 0.78 0.45
C ILE A 221 11.08 -0.55 1.12
N GLY A 222 11.67 -0.48 2.31
CA GLY A 222 12.06 -1.63 3.10
C GLY A 222 10.88 -2.46 3.61
N LYS A 223 11.18 -3.37 4.53
CA LYS A 223 10.22 -4.31 5.11
C LYS A 223 9.49 -3.70 6.30
N ARG A 224 8.26 -4.17 6.55
CA ARG A 224 7.42 -3.80 7.71
C ARG A 224 7.19 -2.29 7.84
N CYS A 225 7.25 -1.56 6.73
CA CYS A 225 6.96 -0.14 6.71
C CYS A 225 5.44 0.09 6.78
N MET A 226 5.04 1.26 7.27
CA MET A 226 3.64 1.68 7.31
C MET A 226 3.52 3.06 6.65
N ILE A 227 2.90 3.11 5.47
CA ILE A 227 2.69 4.35 4.72
C ILE A 227 1.23 4.81 4.94
N GLY A 228 1.06 5.90 5.66
CA GLY A 228 -0.26 6.46 5.97
C GLY A 228 -0.97 7.01 4.75
N GLY A 229 -2.30 7.07 4.79
CA GLY A 229 -3.12 7.41 3.64
C GLY A 229 -2.79 8.79 3.05
N SER A 230 -2.94 8.90 1.73
CA SER A 230 -2.59 10.10 0.96
C SER A 230 -1.14 10.57 1.13
N SER A 231 -0.22 9.68 1.53
CA SER A 231 1.20 10.02 1.59
C SER A 231 1.86 9.76 0.25
N ASN A 232 2.81 10.60 -0.11
CA ASN A 232 3.50 10.52 -1.38
C ASN A 232 5.01 10.37 -1.17
N ILE A 233 5.62 9.48 -1.93
CA ILE A 233 7.04 9.15 -1.84
C ILE A 233 7.71 9.56 -3.16
N MET A 234 8.78 10.35 -3.06
CA MET A 234 9.58 10.78 -4.22
C MET A 234 10.18 9.58 -4.95
N GLY A 235 10.55 9.77 -6.22
CA GLY A 235 11.26 8.76 -7.02
C GLY A 235 12.75 8.71 -6.66
N HIS A 236 13.41 7.60 -6.96
CA HIS A 236 14.85 7.41 -6.77
C HIS A 236 15.34 7.63 -5.32
N ILE A 237 14.54 7.22 -4.33
CA ILE A 237 14.95 7.26 -2.93
C ILE A 237 14.82 5.88 -2.27
N ASP A 238 15.46 5.75 -1.12
CA ASP A 238 15.47 4.53 -0.32
C ASP A 238 14.87 4.80 1.07
N ILE A 239 13.94 3.96 1.50
CA ILE A 239 13.35 3.96 2.84
C ILE A 239 13.74 2.65 3.51
N VAL A 240 14.47 2.71 4.63
CA VAL A 240 14.87 1.51 5.38
C VAL A 240 13.67 0.82 6.03
N ASP A 241 13.89 -0.40 6.52
CA ASP A 241 12.92 -1.19 7.28
C ASP A 241 12.33 -0.43 8.48
N ASP A 242 11.13 -0.84 8.89
CA ASP A 242 10.46 -0.38 10.12
C ASP A 242 10.24 1.14 10.18
N VAL A 243 10.00 1.77 9.02
CA VAL A 243 9.64 3.18 8.89
C VAL A 243 8.12 3.37 8.85
N VAL A 244 7.64 4.35 9.59
CA VAL A 244 6.25 4.81 9.55
C VAL A 244 6.22 6.20 8.95
N VAL A 245 5.52 6.37 7.83
CA VAL A 245 5.21 7.68 7.25
C VAL A 245 3.78 8.03 7.65
N SER A 246 3.61 9.09 8.43
CA SER A 246 2.29 9.56 8.87
C SER A 246 1.43 9.96 7.67
N ALA A 247 0.11 9.81 7.78
CA ALA A 247 -0.82 10.19 6.72
C ALA A 247 -0.61 11.64 6.22
N VAL A 248 -0.89 11.86 4.94
CA VAL A 248 -0.77 13.17 4.26
C VAL A 248 0.66 13.74 4.32
N SER A 249 1.67 12.88 4.37
CA SER A 249 3.09 13.29 4.36
C SER A 249 3.70 13.18 2.97
N PHE A 250 4.76 13.96 2.72
CA PHE A 250 5.58 13.84 1.53
C PHE A 250 7.03 13.48 1.90
N ALA A 251 7.47 12.27 1.52
CA ALA A 251 8.85 11.84 1.71
C ALA A 251 9.69 12.27 0.49
N SER A 252 10.39 13.40 0.62
CA SER A 252 11.16 14.02 -0.46
C SER A 252 12.62 13.53 -0.58
N LYS A 253 13.10 12.76 0.40
CA LYS A 253 14.48 12.27 0.50
C LYS A 253 14.49 10.88 1.12
N SER A 254 15.57 10.13 0.89
CA SER A 254 15.80 8.82 1.51
C SER A 254 15.72 8.90 3.04
N ILE A 255 15.13 7.87 3.65
CA ILE A 255 14.98 7.71 5.09
C ILE A 255 15.92 6.58 5.54
N GLY A 256 17.06 6.96 6.10
CA GLY A 256 18.11 6.01 6.51
C GLY A 256 17.98 5.44 7.93
N LYS A 257 16.92 5.80 8.67
CA LYS A 257 16.73 5.37 10.07
C LYS A 257 15.28 4.92 10.32
N PRO A 258 15.06 3.80 11.01
CA PRO A 258 13.72 3.41 11.46
C PRO A 258 13.09 4.47 12.37
N GLY A 259 11.77 4.59 12.32
CA GLY A 259 11.03 5.54 13.14
C GLY A 259 9.80 6.11 12.45
N VAL A 260 9.19 7.10 13.11
CA VAL A 260 7.99 7.80 12.61
C VAL A 260 8.37 9.14 12.00
N TYR A 261 7.94 9.36 10.76
CA TYR A 261 8.21 10.57 9.99
C TYR A 261 6.89 11.24 9.62
N THR A 262 6.80 12.55 9.87
CA THR A 262 5.60 13.35 9.59
C THR A 262 6.00 14.57 8.77
N GLY A 263 5.41 14.70 7.59
CA GLY A 263 5.61 15.83 6.66
C GLY A 263 4.35 16.67 6.45
N SER A 264 3.32 16.51 7.29
CA SER A 264 2.06 17.23 7.19
C SER A 264 2.00 18.45 8.12
N LEU A 265 1.21 19.45 7.73
CA LEU A 265 0.87 20.57 8.60
C LEU A 265 -0.38 20.21 9.42
N PRO A 266 -0.44 20.53 10.73
CA PRO A 266 -1.62 20.28 11.53
C PRO A 266 -2.79 21.15 11.07
N SER A 267 -4.01 20.63 11.22
CA SER A 267 -5.22 21.41 10.99
C SER A 267 -5.31 22.57 11.99
N MET A 268 -5.65 23.75 11.51
CA MET A 268 -5.81 24.98 12.31
C MET A 268 -7.04 25.74 11.83
N GLU A 269 -7.56 26.66 12.64
CA GLU A 269 -8.57 27.62 12.19
C GLU A 269 -8.00 28.47 11.04
N HIS A 270 -8.81 28.77 10.02
CA HIS A 270 -8.34 29.40 8.77
C HIS A 270 -7.51 30.68 8.98
N ALA A 271 -7.93 31.55 9.90
CA ALA A 271 -7.23 32.79 10.18
C ALA A 271 -5.85 32.54 10.82
N GLU A 272 -5.75 31.54 11.70
CA GLU A 272 -4.49 31.13 12.31
C GLU A 272 -3.56 30.47 11.29
N TRP A 273 -4.10 29.54 10.49
CA TRP A 273 -3.37 28.87 9.43
C TRP A 273 -2.75 29.87 8.46
N SER A 274 -3.52 30.84 7.98
CA SER A 274 -3.06 31.83 7.00
C SER A 274 -1.91 32.69 7.55
N ARG A 275 -2.01 33.12 8.81
CA ARG A 275 -0.93 33.88 9.46
C ARG A 275 0.33 33.03 9.62
N ASN A 276 0.19 31.78 10.05
CA ASN A 276 1.33 30.88 10.25
C ASN A 276 1.99 30.51 8.92
N PHE A 277 1.21 30.28 7.86
CA PHE A 277 1.75 29.92 6.55
C PHE A 277 2.56 31.06 5.91
N VAL A 278 2.14 32.32 6.06
CA VAL A 278 2.94 33.48 5.62
C VAL A 278 4.30 33.53 6.32
N ARG A 279 4.34 33.23 7.62
CA ARG A 279 5.59 33.21 8.39
C ARG A 279 6.55 32.13 7.91
N ILE A 280 6.05 30.98 7.46
CA ILE A 280 6.90 29.93 6.85
C ILE A 280 7.68 30.49 5.65
N ARG A 281 7.05 31.30 4.79
CA ARG A 281 7.72 31.95 3.65
C ARG A 281 8.72 33.03 4.05
N GLN A 282 8.65 33.55 5.28
CA GLN A 282 9.51 34.61 5.79
C GLN A 282 10.66 34.07 6.66
N LEU A 283 10.76 32.75 6.85
CA LEU A 283 11.72 32.14 7.78
C LEU A 283 13.17 32.53 7.49
N ASP A 284 13.59 32.58 6.22
CA ASP A 284 14.96 32.98 5.86
C ASP A 284 15.25 34.42 6.26
N ALA A 285 14.35 35.36 5.94
CA ALA A 285 14.50 36.76 6.34
C ALA A 285 14.47 36.94 7.87
N MET A 286 13.69 36.12 8.58
CA MET A 286 13.69 36.10 10.05
C MET A 286 15.03 35.58 10.59
N ALA A 287 15.60 34.53 10.01
CA ALA A 287 16.90 33.99 10.39
C ALA A 287 18.04 35.00 10.17
N ASP A 288 18.02 35.73 9.05
CA ASP A 288 19.02 36.78 8.79
C ASP A 288 18.92 37.95 9.77
N ARG A 289 17.69 38.36 10.12
CA ARG A 289 17.46 39.37 11.15
C ARG A 289 17.92 38.90 12.53
N LEU A 290 17.70 37.64 12.89
CA LEU A 290 18.18 37.04 14.13
C LEU A 290 19.72 37.06 14.19
N ARG A 291 20.41 36.58 13.14
CA ARG A 291 21.89 36.64 13.06
C ARG A 291 22.44 38.06 13.11
N ALA A 292 21.73 39.04 12.55
CA ALA A 292 22.13 40.44 12.63
C ALA A 292 22.02 40.98 14.07
N LEU A 293 20.94 40.62 14.78
CA LEU A 293 20.75 40.98 16.19
C LEU A 293 21.79 40.30 17.10
N GLU A 294 22.07 39.02 16.91
CA GLU A 294 23.09 38.28 17.67
C GLU A 294 24.47 38.95 17.57
N ARG A 295 24.90 39.31 16.35
CA ARG A 295 26.16 40.03 16.12
C ARG A 295 26.21 41.41 16.79
N GLN A 296 25.09 42.14 16.81
CA GLN A 296 25.01 43.43 17.50
C GLN A 296 25.14 43.27 19.02
N ILE A 297 24.52 42.23 19.58
CA ILE A 297 24.59 41.94 21.02
C ILE A 297 26.02 41.57 21.43
N GLU A 298 26.68 40.69 20.68
CA GLU A 298 28.07 40.30 20.92
C GLU A 298 29.00 41.53 20.93
N SER A 299 28.86 42.42 19.92
CA SER A 299 29.64 43.66 19.85
C SER A 299 29.39 44.57 21.05
N LEU A 300 28.16 44.68 21.54
CA LEU A 300 27.83 45.53 22.70
C LEU A 300 28.34 44.95 24.02
N GLN A 301 28.45 43.63 24.13
CA GLN A 301 28.99 42.97 25.31
C GLN A 301 30.52 43.08 25.36
N SER A 302 31.22 42.88 24.23
CA SER A 302 32.67 43.08 24.17
C SER A 302 33.07 44.52 24.49
N SER A 303 32.28 45.50 24.05
CA SER A 303 32.55 46.92 24.35
C SER A 303 32.23 47.35 25.79
N LYS A 304 31.68 46.46 26.63
CA LYS A 304 31.44 46.71 28.06
C LYS A 304 32.45 46.01 28.98
N GLU A 305 33.23 45.07 28.45
CA GLU A 305 34.29 44.36 29.19
C GLU A 305 35.66 45.05 29.06
N ASP A 306 35.82 45.95 28.08
CA ASP A 306 36.92 46.94 27.96
C ASP A 306 36.59 48.26 28.68
#